data_AF-A0A3P3TA27-F1
#
_entry.id   AF-A0A3P3TA27-F1
#
_cell.length_a   1.000
_cell.length_b   1.000
_cell.length_c   1.000
_cell.angle_alpha   90.00
_cell.angle_beta   90.00
_cell.angle_gamma   90.00
#
_symmetry.space_group_name_H-M   'P 1'
#
loop_
_entity.id
_entity.type
_entity.pdbx_description
1 polymer ?
#
loop_
_entity_poly.entity_id
_entity_poly.type
_entity_poly.pdbx_seq_one_letter_code
_entity_poly.pdbx_strand_id
1 'polypeptide(L)'
;MSHWVEKKANFKDIDALKEACTMLGLQLIQNAKARGWSSNTIQADYVIKLNGSYDVALINNGDGYDISADWYDGSVARAIGKEGNNLKQAYTAAATVKVARAQGHPVEMQRVENGDIRLVLKVGARG
;
A
#
# COMPACT_ATOMS: atom_id res chain seq x y z
N MET A 1 11.01 21.28 -13.95
CA MET A 1 10.22 20.11 -14.38
C MET A 1 9.90 19.30 -13.15
N SER A 2 8.64 19.25 -12.73
CA SER A 2 8.23 18.55 -11.51
C SER A 2 8.21 17.04 -11.77
N HIS A 3 9.03 16.25 -11.06
CA HIS A 3 9.22 14.81 -11.27
C HIS A 3 8.18 13.93 -10.54
N TRP A 4 6.98 14.47 -10.29
CA TRP A 4 5.89 13.65 -9.76
C TRP A 4 5.44 12.68 -10.85
N VAL A 5 5.56 11.38 -10.56
CA VAL A 5 5.07 10.33 -11.45
C VAL A 5 3.79 9.79 -10.84
N GLU A 6 2.68 10.10 -11.50
CA GLU A 6 1.40 9.46 -11.21
C GLU A 6 1.38 8.07 -11.84
N LYS A 7 1.10 7.07 -11.03
CA LYS A 7 0.92 5.68 -11.44
C LYS A 7 -0.48 5.26 -11.06
N LYS A 8 -1.24 4.91 -12.09
CA LYS A 8 -2.60 4.41 -11.91
C LYS A 8 -2.56 3.09 -11.16
N ALA A 9 -3.12 3.09 -9.97
CA ALA A 9 -3.25 1.93 -9.13
C ALA A 9 -4.71 1.93 -8.69
N ASN A 10 -5.55 1.10 -9.30
CA ASN A 10 -6.96 1.12 -8.97
C ASN A 10 -7.21 0.39 -7.64
N PHE A 11 -6.79 1.00 -6.53
CA PHE A 11 -7.09 0.51 -5.19
C PHE A 11 -8.52 0.93 -4.85
N LYS A 12 -9.40 -0.04 -4.66
CA LYS A 12 -10.82 0.21 -4.34
C LYS A 12 -11.14 0.07 -2.86
N ASP A 13 -10.34 -0.73 -2.16
CA ASP A 13 -10.61 -1.13 -0.77
C ASP A 13 -9.56 -0.52 0.17
N ILE A 14 -9.96 0.49 0.93
CA ILE A 14 -9.06 1.19 1.85
C ILE A 14 -8.63 0.30 3.02
N ASP A 15 -9.47 -0.62 3.49
CA ASP A 15 -9.08 -1.53 4.57
C ASP A 15 -7.94 -2.45 4.10
N ALA A 16 -8.07 -3.02 2.89
CA ALA A 16 -7.01 -3.83 2.30
C ALA A 16 -5.74 -3.01 2.06
N LEU A 17 -5.86 -1.73 1.71
CA LEU A 17 -4.71 -0.83 1.55
C LEU A 17 -4.03 -0.51 2.89
N LYS A 18 -4.81 -0.33 3.96
CA LYS A 18 -4.30 -0.08 5.32
C LYS A 18 -3.59 -1.30 5.88
N GLU A 19 -4.16 -2.48 5.67
CA GLU A 19 -3.53 -3.78 5.93
C GLU A 19 -2.21 -3.90 5.16
N ALA A 20 -2.21 -3.63 3.85
CA ALA A 20 -1.02 -3.65 3.01
C ALA A 20 0.08 -2.70 3.49
N CYS A 21 -0.27 -1.46 3.88
CA CYS A 21 0.69 -0.51 4.45
C CYS A 21 1.27 -1.04 5.76
N THR A 22 0.42 -1.59 6.63
CA THR A 22 0.83 -2.22 7.89
C THR A 22 1.78 -3.39 7.62
N MET A 23 1.54 -4.18 6.56
CA MET A 23 2.41 -5.28 6.10
C MET A 23 3.72 -4.83 5.45
N LEU A 24 3.84 -3.57 5.09
CA LEU A 24 5.11 -2.96 4.67
C LEU A 24 5.76 -2.16 5.81
N GLY A 25 5.11 -2.06 6.97
CA GLY A 25 5.61 -1.32 8.13
C GLY A 25 5.51 0.19 7.90
N LEU A 26 4.58 0.56 7.02
CA LEU A 26 4.29 1.92 6.63
C LEU A 26 2.98 2.37 7.29
N GLN A 27 2.85 3.67 7.49
CA GLN A 27 1.64 4.25 8.07
C GLN A 27 0.82 4.93 6.98
N LEU A 28 -0.46 4.57 6.88
CA LEU A 28 -1.43 5.25 6.03
C LEU A 28 -2.15 6.32 6.85
N ILE A 29 -2.03 7.58 6.44
CA ILE A 29 -2.70 8.73 7.07
C ILE A 29 -3.75 9.27 6.11
N GLN A 30 -4.98 9.45 6.60
CA GLN A 30 -6.06 10.04 5.81
C GLN A 30 -5.99 11.57 5.83
N ASN A 31 -6.40 12.19 4.70
CA ASN A 31 -6.50 13.63 4.46
C ASN A 31 -5.24 14.38 4.91
N ALA A 32 -4.11 13.98 4.34
CA ALA A 32 -2.80 14.45 4.73
C ALA A 32 -2.03 15.03 3.55
N LYS A 33 -0.93 15.72 3.87
CA LYS A 33 0.00 16.26 2.87
C LYS A 33 1.15 15.30 2.68
N ALA A 34 1.33 14.82 1.45
CA ALA A 34 2.47 14.00 1.06
C ALA A 34 3.66 14.92 0.78
N ARG A 35 4.83 14.58 1.34
CA ARG A 35 6.10 15.27 1.08
C ARG A 35 6.71 14.79 -0.23
N GLY A 36 7.04 15.71 -1.12
CA GLY A 36 7.76 15.46 -2.37
C GLY A 36 9.08 16.23 -2.46
N TRP A 37 9.65 16.20 -3.66
CA TRP A 37 10.93 16.86 -3.94
C TRP A 37 10.87 18.39 -3.79
N SER A 38 11.96 18.98 -3.28
CA SER A 38 12.15 20.42 -3.11
C SER A 38 11.07 21.13 -2.27
N SER A 39 10.68 20.53 -1.14
CA SER A 39 9.66 21.07 -0.21
C SER A 39 8.25 21.17 -0.81
N ASN A 40 8.02 20.54 -1.96
CA ASN A 40 6.68 20.48 -2.54
C ASN A 40 5.84 19.49 -1.75
N THR A 41 4.62 19.86 -1.40
CA THR A 41 3.67 18.97 -0.74
C THR A 41 2.38 18.91 -1.51
N ILE A 42 1.87 17.71 -1.77
CA ILE A 42 0.56 17.56 -2.40
C ILE A 42 -0.45 17.13 -1.36
N GLN A 43 -1.65 17.72 -1.43
CA GLN A 43 -2.77 17.27 -0.64
C GLN A 43 -3.38 16.04 -1.30
N ALA A 44 -3.58 14.98 -0.52
CA ALA A 44 -4.13 13.73 -0.99
C ALA A 44 -5.12 13.16 0.02
N ASP A 45 -6.06 12.35 -0.47
CA ASP A 45 -7.07 11.69 0.36
C ASP A 45 -6.42 10.73 1.35
N TYR A 46 -5.36 10.04 0.92
CA TYR A 46 -4.52 9.26 1.80
C TYR A 46 -3.05 9.48 1.49
N VAL A 47 -2.21 9.36 2.50
CA VAL A 47 -0.76 9.51 2.41
C VAL A 47 -0.10 8.35 3.12
N ILE A 48 0.73 7.61 2.40
CA ILE A 48 1.59 6.60 2.99
C ILE A 48 2.88 7.32 3.43
N LYS A 49 3.04 7.45 4.74
CA LYS A 49 4.26 7.96 5.36
C LYS A 49 5.37 6.93 5.19
N LEU A 50 6.43 7.35 4.53
CA LEU A 50 7.66 6.58 4.46
C LEU A 50 8.64 7.13 5.49
N ASN A 51 9.58 6.28 5.92
CA ASN A 51 10.67 6.70 6.82
C ASN A 51 11.67 7.67 6.15
N GLY A 52 11.52 7.95 4.85
CA GLY A 52 12.38 8.86 4.09
C GLY A 52 11.86 10.30 4.03
N SER A 53 12.50 11.09 3.17
CA SER A 53 12.13 12.49 2.88
C SER A 53 10.90 12.63 1.98
N TYR A 54 10.43 11.53 1.39
CA TYR A 54 9.34 11.48 0.44
C TYR A 54 8.21 10.62 0.98
N ASP A 55 6.98 11.03 0.73
CA ASP A 55 5.78 10.27 1.04
C ASP A 55 5.07 9.87 -0.26
N VAL A 56 4.17 8.91 -0.18
CA VAL A 56 3.33 8.50 -1.30
C VAL A 56 1.94 9.05 -1.10
N ALA A 57 1.44 9.83 -2.06
CA ALA A 57 0.08 10.32 -2.05
C ALA A 57 -0.84 9.36 -2.80
N LEU A 58 -2.05 9.22 -2.29
CA LEU A 58 -3.12 8.44 -2.86
C LEU A 58 -4.28 9.40 -3.16
N ILE A 59 -4.54 9.59 -4.44
CA ILE A 59 -5.53 10.55 -4.93
C ILE A 59 -6.75 9.78 -5.39
N ASN A 60 -7.92 10.11 -4.86
CA ASN A 60 -9.17 9.50 -5.30
C ASN A 60 -9.50 9.97 -6.72
N ASN A 61 -9.72 9.02 -7.63
CA ASN A 61 -10.09 9.30 -9.04
C ASN A 61 -11.59 9.08 -9.33
N GLY A 62 -12.39 8.78 -8.29
CA GLY A 62 -13.83 8.49 -8.37
C GLY A 62 -14.19 7.01 -8.41
N ASP A 63 -13.30 6.13 -8.89
CA ASP A 63 -13.49 4.67 -8.91
C ASP A 63 -12.54 3.94 -7.93
N GLY A 64 -11.44 4.58 -7.55
CA GLY A 64 -10.42 4.09 -6.63
C GLY A 64 -9.38 5.16 -6.31
N TYR A 65 -8.21 4.74 -5.83
CA TYR A 65 -7.14 5.64 -5.37
C TYR A 65 -5.83 5.43 -6.14
N ASP A 66 -5.45 6.38 -6.99
CA ASP A 66 -4.21 6.33 -7.75
C ASP A 66 -3.00 6.74 -6.91
N ILE A 67 -1.84 6.14 -7.20
CA ILE A 67 -0.59 6.45 -6.52
C ILE A 67 0.07 7.64 -7.21
N SER A 68 0.43 8.66 -6.45
CA SER A 68 1.27 9.77 -6.88
C SER A 68 2.47 9.91 -5.95
N ALA A 69 3.68 9.76 -6.49
CA ALA A 69 4.91 9.87 -5.72
C ALA A 69 6.09 10.31 -6.59
N ASP A 70 7.15 10.77 -5.92
CA ASP A 70 8.43 11.07 -6.56
C ASP A 70 9.34 9.84 -6.50
N TRP A 71 9.66 9.27 -7.65
CA TRP A 71 10.47 8.05 -7.77
C TRP A 71 11.94 8.34 -8.06
N TYR A 72 12.33 9.61 -8.17
CA TYR A 72 13.63 10.04 -8.68
C TYR A 72 14.79 9.53 -7.83
N ASP A 73 14.64 9.56 -6.50
CA ASP A 73 15.69 9.16 -5.54
C ASP A 73 15.66 7.66 -5.18
N GLY A 74 14.68 6.90 -5.69
CA GLY A 74 14.51 5.48 -5.38
C GLY A 74 14.11 5.15 -3.93
N SER A 75 13.97 6.16 -3.05
CA SER A 75 13.48 6.02 -1.68
C SER A 75 12.07 5.40 -1.62
N VAL A 76 11.17 5.86 -2.49
CA VAL A 76 9.82 5.31 -2.65
C VAL A 76 9.88 3.86 -3.14
N ALA A 77 10.75 3.55 -4.11
CA ALA A 77 10.93 2.20 -4.62
C ALA A 77 11.46 1.22 -3.57
N ARG A 78 12.28 1.68 -2.61
CA ARG A 78 12.73 0.85 -1.48
C ARG A 78 11.61 0.57 -0.48
N ALA A 79 10.66 1.49 -0.32
CA ALA A 79 9.60 1.35 0.68
C ALA A 79 8.38 0.57 0.15
N ILE A 80 7.93 0.85 -1.07
CA ILE A 80 6.74 0.23 -1.67
C ILE A 80 7.03 -0.71 -2.85
N GLY A 81 8.32 -0.97 -3.11
CA GLY A 81 8.78 -1.75 -4.25
C GLY A 81 8.88 -0.89 -5.52
N LYS A 82 9.67 -1.34 -6.49
CA LYS A 82 9.80 -0.66 -7.80
C LYS A 82 8.41 -0.51 -8.43
N GLU A 83 8.04 0.73 -8.77
CA GLU A 83 6.71 1.10 -9.29
C GLU A 83 5.51 0.70 -8.40
N GLY A 84 5.75 0.45 -7.11
CA GLY A 84 4.69 0.10 -6.14
C GLY A 84 4.34 -1.39 -6.13
N ASN A 85 5.18 -2.24 -6.73
CA ASN A 85 4.89 -3.68 -6.85
C ASN A 85 4.68 -4.36 -5.49
N ASN A 86 5.46 -4.03 -4.45
CA ASN A 86 5.30 -4.65 -3.14
C ASN A 86 3.98 -4.21 -2.48
N LEU A 87 3.63 -2.92 -2.59
CA LEU A 87 2.35 -2.42 -2.11
C LEU A 87 1.18 -3.08 -2.83
N LYS A 88 1.28 -3.27 -4.16
CA LYS A 88 0.28 -3.97 -4.95
C LYS A 88 0.13 -5.43 -4.52
N GLN A 89 1.24 -6.15 -4.30
CA GLN A 89 1.21 -7.53 -3.82
C GLN A 89 0.58 -7.64 -2.43
N ALA A 90 0.97 -6.75 -1.50
CA ALA A 90 0.39 -6.69 -0.16
C ALA A 90 -1.11 -6.38 -0.19
N TYR A 91 -1.53 -5.43 -1.05
CA TYR A 91 -2.93 -5.11 -1.26
C TYR A 91 -3.72 -6.29 -1.82
N THR A 92 -3.20 -6.96 -2.84
CA THR A 92 -3.84 -8.16 -3.41
C THR A 92 -3.96 -9.25 -2.35
N ALA A 93 -2.91 -9.50 -1.57
CA ALA A 93 -2.95 -10.46 -0.46
C ALA A 93 -4.04 -10.10 0.57
N ALA A 94 -4.11 -8.84 1.00
CA ALA A 94 -5.08 -8.36 1.99
C ALA A 94 -6.52 -8.47 1.46
N ALA A 95 -6.75 -8.05 0.21
CA ALA A 95 -8.03 -8.18 -0.45
C ALA A 95 -8.45 -9.66 -0.58
N THR A 96 -7.54 -10.55 -0.99
CA THR A 96 -7.81 -11.99 -1.08
C THR A 96 -8.15 -12.60 0.27
N VAL A 97 -7.44 -12.24 1.34
CA VAL A 97 -7.77 -12.71 2.70
C VAL A 97 -9.13 -12.21 3.15
N LYS A 98 -9.47 -10.94 2.89
CA LYS A 98 -10.77 -10.35 3.21
C LYS A 98 -11.90 -11.10 2.50
N VAL A 99 -11.75 -11.35 1.20
CA VAL A 99 -12.71 -12.10 0.38
C VAL A 99 -12.84 -13.54 0.87
N ALA A 100 -11.72 -14.23 1.12
CA ALA A 100 -11.74 -15.63 1.55
C ALA A 100 -12.37 -15.80 2.94
N ARG A 101 -12.10 -14.89 3.88
CA ARG A 101 -12.77 -14.84 5.19
C ARG A 101 -14.27 -14.60 5.05
N ALA A 102 -14.68 -13.70 4.16
CA ALA A 102 -16.10 -13.45 3.87
C ALA A 102 -16.79 -14.69 3.27
N GLN A 103 -16.06 -15.52 2.52
CA GLN A 103 -16.54 -16.79 1.98
C GLN A 103 -16.45 -17.95 2.99
N GLY A 104 -16.12 -17.70 4.27
CA GLY A 104 -16.03 -18.72 5.31
C GLY A 104 -14.77 -19.58 5.27
N HIS A 105 -13.75 -19.20 4.50
CA HIS A 105 -12.47 -19.87 4.48
C HIS A 105 -11.53 -19.23 5.53
N PRO A 106 -11.04 -19.98 6.53
CA PRO A 106 -10.11 -19.43 7.51
C PRO A 106 -8.75 -19.18 6.85
N VAL A 107 -8.42 -17.91 6.63
CA VAL A 107 -7.13 -17.49 6.10
C VAL A 107 -6.45 -16.55 7.09
N GLU A 108 -5.19 -16.85 7.41
CA GLU A 108 -4.34 -15.99 8.22
C GLU A 108 -3.21 -15.45 7.36
N MET A 109 -2.92 -14.17 7.53
CA MET A 109 -1.74 -13.58 6.93
C MET A 109 -0.68 -13.47 8.01
N GLN A 110 0.50 -14.02 7.74
CA GLN A 110 1.65 -13.91 8.63
C GLN A 110 2.74 -13.10 7.94
N ARG A 111 3.23 -12.11 8.69
CA ARG A 111 4.32 -11.27 8.27
C ARG A 111 5.62 -11.92 8.74
N VAL A 112 6.50 -12.29 7.82
CA VAL A 112 7.76 -12.95 8.17
C VAL A 112 8.80 -11.86 8.43
N GLU A 113 9.66 -12.04 9.43
CA GLU A 113 10.62 -11.03 9.93
C GLU A 113 11.56 -10.45 8.86
N ASN A 114 11.70 -11.10 7.70
CA ASN A 114 12.55 -10.66 6.60
C ASN A 114 11.88 -9.74 5.56
N GLY A 115 10.65 -9.26 5.82
CA GLY A 115 9.93 -8.38 4.89
C GLY A 115 9.16 -9.12 3.80
N ASP A 116 9.22 -10.45 3.78
CA ASP A 116 8.34 -11.29 2.95
C ASP A 116 6.95 -11.42 3.59
N ILE A 117 5.92 -11.34 2.74
CA ILE A 117 4.52 -11.54 3.14
C ILE A 117 4.16 -12.99 2.83
N ARG A 118 3.87 -13.78 3.87
CA ARG A 118 3.43 -15.17 3.71
C ARG A 118 1.94 -15.29 4.05
N LEU A 119 1.16 -15.62 3.03
CA LEU A 119 -0.23 -16.04 3.20
C LEU A 119 -0.25 -17.48 3.71
N VAL A 120 -0.88 -17.71 4.86
CA VAL A 120 -1.07 -19.05 5.42
C VAL A 120 -2.56 -19.37 5.36
N LEU A 121 -2.94 -20.23 4.43
CA LEU A 121 -4.26 -20.85 4.41
C LEU A 121 -4.30 -21.85 5.57
N LYS A 122 -5.02 -21.51 6.65
CA LYS A 122 -5.38 -22.50 7.66
C LYS A 122 -6.51 -23.34 7.05
N VAL A 123 -6.17 -24.44 6.38
CA VAL A 123 -7.17 -25.47 6.11
C VAL A 123 -7.66 -25.95 7.46
N GLY A 124 -8.87 -25.55 7.84
CA GLY A 124 -9.53 -26.10 9.01
C GLY A 124 -9.64 -27.61 8.78
N ALA A 125 -8.81 -28.38 9.48
CA ALA A 125 -9.05 -29.80 9.61
C ALA A 125 -10.42 -29.93 10.29
N ARG A 126 -11.44 -30.33 9.51
CA ARG A 126 -12.63 -30.94 10.07
C ARG A 126 -12.17 -32.20 10.79
N GLY A 127 -12.08 -32.13 12.11
CA GLY A 127 -11.90 -33.26 13.02
C GLY A 127 -13.01 -33.20 14.06
#